data_AF-A0A1H8DDY4-F1
#
_entry.id   AF-A0A1H8DDY4-F1
#
_cell.length_a   1.000
_cell.length_b   1.000
_cell.length_c   1.000
_cell.angle_alpha   90.00
_cell.angle_beta   90.00
_cell.angle_gamma   90.00
#
_symmetry.space_group_name_H-M   'P 1'
#
loop_
_entity.id
_entity.type
_entity.pdbx_description
1 polymer ?
#
loop_
_entity_poly.entity_id
_entity_poly.type
_entity_poly.pdbx_seq_one_letter_code
_entity_poly.pdbx_strand_id
1 'polypeptide(L)' 'MSLHLNLDFYEDKVEFFEAESIKVLEDKIHAQIEINKALMLSVHSVNHQMYVGEDGRRFYSAVVHFKLKQLAGSSLSGK' A
#
# COMPACT_ATOMS: atom_id res chain seq x y z
N MET A 1 -8.82 37.25 8.08
CA MET A 1 -9.21 36.39 6.95
C MET A 1 -8.54 35.05 7.13
N SER A 2 -9.31 33.98 7.31
CA SER A 2 -8.78 32.63 7.51
C SER A 2 -8.95 31.84 6.22
N LEU A 3 -7.86 31.35 5.65
CA LEU A 3 -7.90 30.44 4.51
C LEU A 3 -8.26 29.04 5.02
N HIS A 4 -9.33 28.46 4.50
CA HIS A 4 -9.71 27.07 4.76
C HIS A 4 -9.33 26.24 3.54
N LEU A 5 -8.39 25.30 3.71
CA LEU A 5 -8.01 24.32 2.70
C LEU A 5 -8.70 23.01 3.06
N ASN A 6 -9.73 22.62 2.32
CA ASN A 6 -10.30 21.28 2.40
C ASN A 6 -9.53 20.38 1.42
N LEU A 7 -8.62 19.57 1.95
CA LEU A 7 -7.93 18.53 1.20
C LEU A 7 -8.58 17.20 1.57
N ASP A 8 -9.36 16.64 0.65
CA ASP A 8 -9.90 15.29 0.78
C ASP A 8 -8.80 14.28 0.43
N PHE A 9 -8.10 13.78 1.46
CA PHE A 9 -7.07 12.76 1.27
C PHE A 9 -7.69 11.36 1.14
N TYR A 10 -7.08 10.50 0.33
CA TYR A 10 -7.36 9.07 0.39
C TYR A 10 -6.84 8.54 1.74
N GLU A 11 -7.74 8.04 2.59
CA GLU A 11 -7.37 7.46 3.88
C GLU A 11 -6.90 6.01 3.74
N ASP A 12 -7.59 5.23 2.89
CA ASP A 12 -7.35 3.82 2.66
C ASP A 12 -7.30 3.54 1.15
N LYS A 13 -6.37 2.68 0.75
CA LYS A 13 -6.26 2.17 -0.62
C LYS A 13 -5.83 0.71 -0.59
N VAL A 14 -6.55 -0.16 -1.29
CA VAL A 14 -6.21 -1.58 -1.44
C VAL A 14 -5.83 -1.85 -2.89
N GLU A 15 -4.68 -2.46 -3.11
CA GLU A 15 -4.19 -2.83 -4.44
C GLU A 15 -3.80 -4.31 -4.49
N PHE A 16 -4.09 -4.95 -5.62
CA PHE A 16 -3.76 -6.35 -5.88
C PHE A 16 -2.64 -6.42 -6.90
N PHE A 17 -1.65 -7.27 -6.62
CA PHE A 17 -0.51 -7.50 -7.49
C PHE A 17 -0.38 -8.98 -7.78
N GLU A 18 0.12 -9.29 -8.98
CA GLU A 18 0.46 -10.64 -9.39
C GLU A 18 1.71 -10.65 -10.28
N ALA A 19 2.47 -11.74 -10.23
CA ALA A 19 3.61 -11.97 -11.09
C ALA A 19 3.98 -13.46 -11.18
N GLU A 20 4.72 -13.81 -12.23
CA GLU A 20 5.28 -15.16 -12.45
C GLU A 20 6.48 -15.48 -11.55
N SER A 21 7.05 -14.47 -10.87
CA SER A 21 8.11 -14.65 -9.90
C SER A 21 7.98 -13.69 -8.73
N ILE A 22 8.45 -14.12 -7.56
CA ILE A 22 8.42 -13.31 -6.34
C ILE A 22 9.19 -11.99 -6.51
N LYS A 23 10.32 -12.00 -7.23
CA LYS A 23 11.11 -10.80 -7.49
C LYS A 23 10.33 -9.76 -8.30
N VAL A 24 9.63 -10.19 -9.35
CA VAL A 24 8.81 -9.30 -10.17
C VAL A 24 7.62 -8.77 -9.35
N LEU A 25 7.06 -9.58 -8.45
CA LEU A 25 6.01 -9.12 -7.52
C LEU A 25 6.54 -8.01 -6.60
N GLU A 26 7.72 -8.22 -5.99
CA GLU A 26 8.38 -7.23 -5.13
C GLU A 26 8.67 -5.92 -5.87
N ASP A 27 9.22 -6.00 -7.09
CA ASP A 27 9.53 -4.82 -7.91
C ASP A 27 8.26 -4.01 -8.22
N LYS A 28 7.13 -4.69 -8.55
CA LYS A 28 5.84 -4.03 -8.78
C LYS A 28 5.32 -3.33 -7.52
N ILE A 29 5.38 -3.99 -6.37
CA ILE A 29 4.94 -3.43 -5.09
C ILE A 29 5.81 -2.22 -4.72
N HIS A 30 7.12 -2.30 -4.90
CA HIS A 30 8.04 -1.19 -4.61
C HIS A 30 7.76 0.03 -5.50
N ALA A 31 7.55 -0.18 -6.80
CA ALA A 31 7.19 0.90 -7.71
C ALA A 31 5.89 1.60 -7.25
N GLN A 32 4.89 0.83 -6.82
CA GLN A 32 3.64 1.40 -6.32
C GLN A 32 3.79 2.11 -4.97
N ILE A 33 4.69 1.64 -4.09
CA ILE A 33 5.04 2.34 -2.85
C ILE A 33 5.58 3.74 -3.15
N GLU A 34 6.48 3.89 -4.13
CA GLU A 34 7.02 5.21 -4.49
C GLU A 34 5.94 6.15 -5.04
N ILE A 35 5.00 5.64 -5.84
CA ILE A 35 3.85 6.41 -6.31
C ILE A 35 2.96 6.84 -5.13
N ASN A 36 2.66 5.92 -4.22
CA ASN A 36 1.74 6.16 -3.10
C ASN A 36 2.36 7.11 -2.04
N LYS A 37 3.70 7.23 -1.94
CA LYS A 37 4.34 8.27 -1.12
C LYS A 37 3.94 9.68 -1.54
N ALA A 38 3.76 9.94 -2.85
CA ALA A 38 3.31 11.24 -3.34
C ALA A 38 1.86 11.57 -2.89
N LEU A 39 1.07 10.53 -2.55
CA LEU A 39 -0.28 10.63 -2.00
C LEU A 39 -0.29 10.63 -0.46
N MET A 40 0.87 10.71 0.18
CA MET A 40 1.05 10.55 1.64
C MET A 40 0.55 9.21 2.19
N LEU A 41 0.40 8.19 1.34
CA LEU A 41 0.04 6.85 1.74
C LEU A 41 1.30 6.06 2.12
N SER A 42 1.14 5.13 3.06
CA SER A 42 2.17 4.21 3.54
C SER A 42 1.62 2.79 3.63
N VAL A 43 2.47 1.77 3.52
CA VAL A 43 2.03 0.38 3.65
C VAL A 43 1.54 0.11 5.08
N HIS A 44 0.27 -0.27 5.20
CA HIS A 44 -0.33 -0.72 6.45
C HIS A 44 -0.18 -2.23 6.62
N SER A 45 -0.46 -3.01 5.57
CA SER A 45 -0.28 -4.46 5.56
C SER A 45 -0.05 -5.00 4.16
N VAL A 46 0.60 -6.17 4.09
CA VAL A 46 0.77 -6.94 2.86
C VAL A 46 0.41 -8.40 3.16
N ASN A 47 -0.54 -8.95 2.39
CA ASN A 47 -0.88 -10.37 2.48
C ASN A 47 -0.50 -11.08 1.18
N HIS A 48 0.25 -12.18 1.27
CA HIS A 48 0.76 -12.91 0.13
C HIS A 48 -0.01 -14.20 -0.10
N GLN A 49 -0.17 -14.57 -1.36
CA GLN A 49 -0.65 -15.89 -1.76
C GLN A 49 0.21 -16.43 -2.89
N MET A 50 0.45 -17.74 -2.88
CA MET A 50 1.10 -18.44 -3.97
C MET A 50 0.26 -19.65 -4.32
N TYR A 51 0.03 -19.86 -5.61
CA TYR A 51 -0.55 -21.11 -6.11
C TYR A 51 0.29 -21.67 -7.24
N VAL A 52 0.24 -22.99 -7.37
CA VAL A 52 0.85 -23.72 -8.47
C VAL A 52 -0.28 -24.17 -9.39
N GLY A 53 -0.24 -23.73 -10.65
CA GLY A 53 -1.18 -24.15 -11.67
C GLY A 53 -1.02 -25.63 -12.02
N GLU A 54 -2.01 -26.20 -12.71
CA GLU A 54 -1.98 -27.60 -13.15
C GLU A 54 -0.80 -27.91 -14.09
N ASP A 55 -0.31 -26.89 -14.80
CA ASP A 55 0.87 -26.95 -15.66
C ASP A 55 2.20 -26.79 -14.91
N GLY A 56 2.16 -26.70 -13.58
CA GLY A 56 3.32 -26.53 -12.70
C GLY A 56 3.82 -25.08 -12.60
N ARG A 57 3.19 -24.11 -13.28
CA ARG A 57 3.59 -22.70 -13.19
C ARG A 57 3.24 -22.13 -11.83
N ARG A 58 4.14 -21.34 -11.27
CA ARG A 58 3.92 -20.63 -10.01
C ARG A 58 3.36 -19.25 -10.29
N PHE A 59 2.31 -18.90 -9.57
CA PHE A 59 1.73 -17.58 -9.57
C PHE A 59 1.86 -16.99 -8.18
N TYR A 60 2.49 -15.84 -8.10
CA TYR A 60 2.68 -15.09 -6.86
C TYR A 60 1.74 -13.90 -6.88
N SER A 61 0.96 -13.72 -5.82
CA SER A 61 0.08 -12.56 -5.67
C SER A 61 0.20 -11.95 -4.28
N ALA A 62 -0.16 -10.68 -4.20
CA ALA A 62 -0.25 -9.98 -2.93
C ALA A 62 -1.39 -8.96 -2.95
N VAL A 63 -2.00 -8.78 -1.78
CA VAL A 63 -2.90 -7.65 -1.48
C VAL A 63 -2.11 -6.69 -0.60
N VAL A 64 -1.98 -5.44 -1.05
CA VAL A 64 -1.33 -4.37 -0.27
C VAL A 64 -2.39 -3.38 0.17
N HIS A 65 -2.51 -3.21 1.48
CA HIS A 65 -3.32 -2.17 2.08
C HIS A 65 -2.43 -0.98 2.40
N PHE A 66 -2.64 0.13 1.70
CA PHE A 66 -2.02 1.42 1.98
C PHE A 66 -2.96 2.28 2.83
N LYS A 67 -2.38 3.03 3.76
CA LYS A 67 -3.08 3.95 4.64
C LYS A 67 -2.38 5.29 4.72
N LEU A 68 -3.14 6.36 4.91
CA LEU A 68 -2.60 7.70 5.15
C LEU A 68 -1.54 7.62 6.25
N LYS A 69 -0.34 8.13 5.94
CA LYS A 69 0.79 8.12 6.86
C LYS A 69 0.44 8.99 8.05
N GLN A 70 0.31 8.39 9.23
CA GLN A 70 0.21 9.16 10.46
C GLN A 70 1.52 9.91 10.68
N LEU A 71 1.44 11.24 10.72
CA LEU A 71 2.57 12.07 11.12
C LEU A 71 2.79 11.85 12.62
N ALA A 72 4.01 11.47 13.02
CA ALA A 72 4.37 11.32 14.42
C ALA A 72 4.29 12.69 15.11
N GLY A 73 3.13 13.00 15.70
CA GLY A 73 2.83 14.33 16.24
C GLY A 73 1.50 14.43 17.00
N SER A 74 0.90 13.34 17.47
CA SER A 74 -0.27 13.38 18.35
C SER A 74 -0.02 12.59 19.64
N SER A 75 1.06 12.94 20.34
CA SER A 75 1.13 12.81 21.79
C SER A 75 0.84 14.18 22.42
N LEU A 76 -0.42 14.64 22.33
CA LEU A 76 -0.90 15.73 23.18
C LEU A 76 -2.34 15.46 23.62
N SER A 77 -2.42 14.96 24.85
CA SER A 77 -3.45 15.21 25.86
C SER A 77 -4.83 14.58 25.68
N GLY A 78 -5.22 13.75 26.65
CA GLY A 78 -6.61 13.35 26.81
C GLY A 78 -6.92 12.38 27.93
N LYS A 79 -6.40 12.63 29.15
CA LYS A 79 -6.83 12.08 30.47
C LYS A 79 -6.85 10.57 30.69
#